data_AF-A0A2E7HRA1-F1
#
_entry.id   AF-A0A2E7HRA1-F1
#
_cell.length_a   1.000
_cell.length_b   1.000
_cell.length_c   1.000
_cell.angle_alpha   90.00
_cell.angle_beta   90.00
_cell.angle_gamma   90.00
#
_symmetry.space_group_name_H-M   'P 1'
#
loop_
_entity.id
_entity.type
_entity.pdbx_description
1 polymer ?
#
loop_
_entity_poly.entity_id
_entity_poly.type
_entity_poly.pdbx_seq_one_letter_code
_entity_poly.pdbx_strand_id
1 'polypeptide(L)'
;MSQLSSNPLDALKGGFRKACVKRLIGDELSAIEVLKHEIPGLVVSWVKSTSLEASEKKAKLKELFDDESARAEELAVAFDLFAGRFEARVASLVKKELQDASTRLNEVVRKLEESLARPPLPVPESILEEVVVGEEQGQFSEVEEDEVEKEVDPEPDTEDEDAELDPPAGIGLRFDEIEEMIDEVLSIDDS
;
A
#
# COMPACT_ATOMS: atom_id res chain seq x y z
N MET A 1 24.99 4.88 0.41
CA MET A 1 24.08 6.02 0.64
C MET A 1 24.85 7.02 1.48
N SER A 2 24.96 8.27 1.04
CA SER A 2 25.76 9.29 1.72
C SER A 2 25.14 9.56 3.09
N GLN A 3 25.84 9.18 4.17
CA GLN A 3 25.61 9.77 5.47
C GLN A 3 26.02 11.23 5.35
N LEU A 4 25.08 12.10 4.97
CA LEU A 4 25.16 13.50 5.36
C LEU A 4 25.41 13.48 6.86
N SER A 5 26.56 13.97 7.30
CA SER A 5 26.85 14.18 8.71
C SER A 5 25.87 15.22 9.22
N SER A 6 24.66 14.77 9.55
CA SER A 6 23.60 15.61 10.08
C SER A 6 24.08 16.14 11.42
N ASN A 7 23.97 17.46 11.61
CA ASN A 7 24.15 18.10 12.90
C ASN A 7 23.39 17.28 13.97
N PRO A 8 23.98 17.01 15.17
CA PRO A 8 23.31 16.27 16.24
C PRO A 8 21.85 16.70 16.51
N LEU A 9 21.57 18.01 16.41
CA LEU A 9 20.21 18.53 16.55
C LEU A 9 19.25 18.07 15.44
N ASP A 10 19.70 18.07 14.19
CA ASP A 10 18.87 17.65 13.05
C ASP A 10 18.65 16.14 13.07
N ALA A 11 19.66 15.37 13.51
CA ALA A 11 19.53 13.94 13.73
C ALA A 11 18.50 13.62 14.80
N LEU A 12 18.53 14.35 15.93
CA LEU A 12 17.56 14.19 17.03
C LEU A 12 16.13 14.53 16.58
N LYS A 13 15.93 15.66 15.88
CA LYS A 13 14.63 16.00 15.28
C LYS A 13 14.15 14.92 14.32
N GLY A 14 15.04 14.40 13.47
CA GLY A 14 14.72 13.29 12.58
C GLY A 14 14.29 12.03 13.34
N GLY A 15 14.95 11.72 14.45
CA GLY A 15 14.60 10.61 15.34
C GLY A 15 13.21 10.77 15.94
N PHE A 16 12.90 11.93 16.53
CA PHE A 16 11.57 12.21 17.09
C PHE A 16 10.49 12.10 16.00
N ARG A 17 10.70 12.71 14.82
CA ARG A 17 9.76 12.61 13.70
C ARG A 17 9.50 11.16 13.31
N LYS A 18 10.57 10.37 13.20
CA LYS A 18 10.50 8.97 12.80
C LYS A 18 9.67 8.15 13.78
N ALA A 19 9.85 8.35 15.09
CA ALA A 19 9.05 7.70 16.11
C ALA A 19 7.57 8.12 16.02
N CYS A 20 7.29 9.42 15.90
CA CYS A 20 5.92 9.95 15.81
C CYS A 20 5.19 9.45 14.56
N VAL A 21 5.83 9.48 13.40
CA VAL A 21 5.24 8.97 12.15
C VAL A 21 4.95 7.48 12.24
N LYS A 22 5.86 6.67 12.78
CA LYS A 22 5.63 5.23 12.97
C LYS A 22 4.40 4.96 13.84
N ARG A 23 4.22 5.74 14.91
CA ARG A 23 3.03 5.65 15.75
C ARG A 23 1.76 6.04 14.99
N LEU A 24 1.79 7.16 14.27
CA LEU A 24 0.62 7.66 13.53
C LEU A 24 0.11 6.67 12.47
N ILE A 25 1.01 5.94 11.81
CA ILE A 25 0.65 4.91 10.83
C ILE A 25 0.31 3.54 11.44
N GLY A 26 0.26 3.43 12.77
CA GLY A 26 -0.07 2.19 13.49
C GLY A 26 1.09 1.19 13.67
N ASP A 27 2.32 1.56 13.30
CA ASP A 27 3.53 0.75 13.48
C ASP A 27 4.13 0.96 14.89
N GLU A 28 3.38 0.50 15.89
CA GLU A 28 3.67 0.65 17.32
C GLU A 28 5.03 0.03 17.71
N LEU A 29 5.31 -1.18 17.24
CA LEU A 29 6.54 -1.91 17.61
C LEU A 29 7.78 -1.18 17.12
N SER A 30 7.79 -0.73 15.87
CA SER A 30 8.94 -0.01 15.37
C SER A 30 9.06 1.39 15.98
N ALA A 31 7.95 2.04 16.35
CA ALA A 31 8.01 3.30 17.10
C ALA A 31 8.74 3.07 18.43
N ILE A 32 8.40 2.00 19.16
CA ILE A 32 9.07 1.60 20.39
C ILE A 32 10.56 1.30 20.16
N GLU A 33 10.93 0.62 19.07
CA GLU A 33 12.34 0.35 18.74
C GLU A 33 13.14 1.64 18.55
N VAL A 34 12.59 2.62 17.82
CA VAL A 34 13.24 3.93 17.64
C VAL A 34 13.41 4.64 18.97
N LEU A 35 12.35 4.66 19.80
CA LEU A 35 12.39 5.28 21.12
C LEU A 35 13.44 4.62 22.02
N LYS A 36 13.53 3.29 22.03
CA LYS A 36 14.44 2.53 22.91
C LYS A 36 15.89 2.50 22.46
N HIS A 37 16.14 2.45 21.16
CA HIS A 37 17.47 2.14 20.65
C HIS A 37 18.13 3.28 19.88
N GLU A 38 17.34 4.19 19.31
CA GLU A 38 17.88 5.31 18.51
C GLU A 38 17.88 6.63 19.30
N ILE A 39 16.73 7.01 19.89
CA ILE A 39 16.58 8.28 20.60
C ILE A 39 17.64 8.49 21.70
N PRO A 40 17.96 7.52 22.57
CA PRO A 40 18.92 7.76 23.66
C PRO A 40 20.29 8.16 23.12
N GLY A 41 20.77 7.49 22.06
CA GLY A 41 22.03 7.83 21.41
C GLY A 41 22.02 9.21 20.77
N LEU A 42 20.89 9.61 20.17
CA LEU A 42 20.70 10.93 19.59
C LEU A 42 20.66 12.03 20.66
N VAL A 43 19.99 11.79 21.77
CA VAL A 43 19.95 12.71 22.93
C VAL A 43 21.35 12.90 23.48
N VAL A 44 22.10 11.84 23.76
CA VAL A 44 23.50 11.92 24.23
C VAL A 44 24.36 12.74 23.26
N SER A 45 24.25 12.47 21.96
CA SER A 45 25.01 13.19 20.93
C SER A 45 24.69 14.69 20.92
N TRP A 46 23.41 15.06 21.02
CA TRP A 46 22.98 16.45 21.08
C TRP A 46 23.37 17.13 22.40
N VAL A 47 23.19 16.47 23.54
CA VAL A 47 23.56 16.96 24.87
C VAL A 47 25.04 17.34 24.94
N LYS A 48 25.92 16.50 24.36
CA LYS A 48 27.36 16.77 24.28
C LYS A 48 27.73 17.91 23.34
N SER A 49 26.85 18.25 22.41
CA SER A 49 27.06 19.34 21.45
C SER A 49 26.61 20.71 21.97
N THR A 50 25.99 20.77 23.16
CA THR A 50 25.42 21.99 23.75
C THR A 50 26.00 22.27 25.13
N SER A 51 26.09 23.55 25.50
CA SER A 51 26.55 24.01 26.81
C SER A 51 25.40 24.38 27.76
N LEU A 52 24.16 23.98 27.43
CA LEU A 52 22.98 24.22 28.25
C LEU A 52 23.05 23.47 29.58
N GLU A 53 22.44 24.04 30.62
CA GLU A 53 22.28 23.35 31.91
C GLU A 53 21.25 22.21 31.78
N ALA A 54 21.24 21.27 32.74
CA ALA A 54 20.36 20.09 32.70
C ALA A 54 18.86 20.47 32.58
N SER A 55 18.43 21.50 33.31
CA SER A 55 17.04 22.00 33.25
C SER A 55 16.69 22.58 31.87
N GLU A 56 17.60 23.34 31.26
CA GLU A 56 17.45 23.90 29.92
C GLU A 56 17.48 22.81 28.85
N LYS A 57 18.34 21.79 29.00
CA LYS A 57 18.38 20.62 28.11
C LYS A 57 17.05 19.89 28.13
N LYS A 58 16.50 19.58 29.30
CA LYS A 58 15.22 18.91 29.44
C LYS A 58 14.07 19.73 28.83
N ALA A 59 14.01 21.02 29.14
CA ALA A 59 13.01 21.92 28.54
C ALA A 59 13.11 21.95 27.01
N LYS A 60 14.34 21.99 26.47
CA LYS A 60 14.55 22.01 25.03
C LYS A 60 14.22 20.68 24.35
N LEU A 61 14.52 19.55 24.98
CA LEU A 61 14.13 18.22 24.48
C LEU A 61 12.60 18.10 24.38
N LYS A 62 11.89 18.60 25.39
CA LYS A 62 10.43 18.63 25.38
C LYS A 62 9.89 19.51 24.25
N GLU A 63 10.39 20.74 24.12
CA GLU A 63 10.00 21.64 23.03
C GLU A 63 10.24 20.99 21.64
N LEU A 64 11.41 20.39 21.44
CA LEU A 64 11.76 19.71 20.19
C LEU A 64 10.86 18.51 19.89
N PHE A 65 10.48 17.75 20.91
CA PHE A 65 9.59 16.62 20.76
C PHE A 65 8.16 17.09 20.42
N ASP A 66 7.65 18.11 21.12
CA ASP A 66 6.30 18.65 20.90
C ASP A 66 6.19 19.26 19.49
N ASP A 67 7.19 20.05 19.07
CA ASP A 67 7.27 20.63 17.72
C ASP A 67 7.27 19.55 16.63
N GLU A 68 8.03 18.48 16.85
CA GLU A 68 8.21 17.44 15.84
C GLU A 68 7.03 16.46 15.81
N SER A 69 6.34 16.28 16.93
CA SER A 69 5.06 15.58 16.99
C SER A 69 3.98 16.34 16.21
N ALA A 70 3.85 17.65 16.43
CA ALA A 70 2.91 18.49 15.69
C ALA A 70 3.21 18.49 14.18
N ARG A 71 4.49 18.56 13.80
CA ARG A 71 4.90 18.43 12.39
C ARG A 71 4.54 17.06 11.81
N ALA A 72 4.71 15.97 12.55
CA ALA A 72 4.35 14.64 12.09
C ALA A 72 2.84 14.51 11.85
N GLU A 73 2.02 15.10 12.72
CA GLU A 73 0.56 15.15 12.56
C GLU A 73 0.14 15.96 11.33
N GLU A 74 0.72 17.14 11.11
CA GLU A 74 0.46 17.93 9.90
C GLU A 74 0.81 17.16 8.62
N LEU A 75 1.93 16.44 8.65
CA LEU A 75 2.34 15.59 7.52
C LEU A 75 1.35 14.45 7.30
N ALA A 76 0.88 13.78 8.36
CA ALA A 76 -0.12 12.73 8.25
C ALA A 76 -1.40 13.25 7.56
N VAL A 77 -1.92 14.40 8.01
CA VAL A 77 -3.09 15.04 7.38
C VAL A 77 -2.85 15.36 5.90
N ALA A 78 -1.66 15.86 5.56
CA ALA A 78 -1.31 16.15 4.16
C ALA A 78 -1.20 14.87 3.31
N PHE A 79 -0.69 13.78 3.88
CA PHE A 79 -0.59 12.47 3.23
C PHE A 79 -1.96 11.84 3.01
N ASP A 80 -2.88 11.94 3.96
CA ASP A 80 -4.26 11.45 3.80
C ASP A 80 -4.98 12.19 2.66
N LEU A 81 -4.81 13.51 2.58
CA LEU A 81 -5.36 14.30 1.47
C LEU A 81 -4.73 13.92 0.12
N PHE A 82 -3.45 13.59 0.10
CA PHE A 82 -2.76 13.10 -1.09
C PHE A 82 -3.25 11.70 -1.47
N ALA A 83 -3.40 10.80 -0.50
CA ALA A 83 -3.87 9.44 -0.69
C ALA A 83 -5.29 9.43 -1.29
N GLY A 84 -6.23 10.17 -0.71
CA GLY A 84 -7.59 10.26 -1.27
C GLY A 84 -7.64 10.81 -2.71
N ARG A 85 -6.81 11.81 -3.02
CA ARG A 85 -6.68 12.32 -4.40
C ARG A 85 -6.04 11.31 -5.35
N PHE A 86 -5.02 10.59 -4.87
CA PHE A 86 -4.32 9.57 -5.62
C PHE A 86 -5.27 8.41 -5.94
N GLU A 87 -6.00 7.92 -4.95
CA GLU A 87 -7.00 6.86 -5.06
C GLU A 87 -8.08 7.21 -6.07
N ALA A 88 -8.70 8.40 -5.97
CA ALA A 88 -9.71 8.83 -6.93
C ALA A 88 -9.18 8.83 -8.37
N ARG A 89 -7.93 9.25 -8.56
CA ARG A 89 -7.30 9.31 -9.88
C ARG A 89 -6.94 7.92 -10.41
N VAL A 90 -6.42 7.05 -9.56
CA VAL A 90 -6.11 5.65 -9.90
C VAL A 90 -7.39 4.88 -10.20
N ALA A 91 -8.43 5.00 -9.37
CA ALA A 91 -9.72 4.37 -9.59
C ALA A 91 -10.33 4.78 -10.94
N SER A 92 -10.27 6.07 -11.29
CA SER A 92 -10.72 6.54 -12.61
C SER A 92 -9.93 5.92 -13.78
N LEU A 93 -8.60 5.83 -13.65
CA LEU A 93 -7.75 5.21 -14.67
C LEU A 93 -8.01 3.72 -14.81
N VAL A 94 -8.10 2.98 -13.70
CA VAL A 94 -8.39 1.55 -13.68
C VAL A 94 -9.76 1.27 -14.28
N LYS A 95 -10.79 2.04 -13.90
CA LYS A 95 -12.13 1.91 -14.45
C LYS A 95 -12.13 2.08 -15.96
N LYS A 96 -11.45 3.12 -16.46
CA LYS A 96 -11.34 3.38 -17.90
C LYS A 96 -10.64 2.23 -18.62
N GLU A 97 -9.48 1.80 -18.13
CA GLU A 97 -8.69 0.76 -18.79
C GLU A 97 -9.43 -0.59 -18.78
N LEU A 98 -10.16 -0.90 -17.71
CA LEU A 98 -10.98 -2.11 -17.62
C LEU A 98 -12.17 -2.07 -18.60
N GLN A 99 -12.80 -0.91 -18.76
CA GLN A 99 -13.86 -0.71 -19.77
C GLN A 99 -13.33 -0.87 -21.20
N ASP A 100 -12.17 -0.29 -21.50
CA ASP A 100 -11.53 -0.40 -22.81
C ASP A 100 -11.13 -1.86 -23.10
N ALA A 101 -10.57 -2.57 -22.11
CA ALA A 101 -10.22 -3.99 -22.23
C ALA A 101 -11.46 -4.87 -22.45
N SER A 102 -12.53 -4.66 -21.69
CA SER A 102 -13.80 -5.38 -21.84
C SER A 102 -14.40 -5.15 -23.24
N THR A 103 -14.38 -3.91 -23.72
CA THR A 103 -14.87 -3.57 -25.08
C THR A 103 -14.07 -4.30 -26.16
N ARG A 104 -12.73 -4.34 -26.04
CA ARG A 104 -11.87 -5.05 -26.98
C ARG A 104 -12.10 -6.56 -26.94
N LEU A 105 -12.29 -7.13 -25.76
CA LEU A 105 -12.59 -8.55 -25.59
C LEU A 105 -13.91 -8.92 -26.27
N ASN A 106 -14.98 -8.16 -26.01
CA ASN A 106 -16.28 -8.37 -26.65
C ASN A 106 -16.19 -8.29 -28.17
N GLU A 107 -15.39 -7.37 -28.71
CA GLU A 107 -15.17 -7.26 -30.16
C GLU A 107 -14.42 -8.47 -30.74
N VAL A 108 -13.47 -9.05 -30.00
CA VAL A 108 -12.77 -10.29 -30.41
C VAL A 108 -13.74 -11.48 -30.38
N VAL A 109 -14.52 -11.61 -29.31
CA VAL A 109 -15.54 -12.68 -29.19
C VAL A 109 -16.54 -12.60 -30.33
N ARG A 110 -17.10 -11.42 -30.61
CA ARG A 110 -18.02 -11.21 -31.73
C ARG A 110 -17.41 -11.64 -33.08
N LYS A 111 -16.16 -11.25 -33.34
CA LYS A 111 -15.45 -11.66 -34.57
C LYS A 111 -15.23 -13.17 -34.65
N LEU A 112 -14.97 -13.81 -33.52
CA LEU A 112 -14.80 -15.25 -33.45
C LEU A 112 -16.13 -15.97 -33.74
N GLU A 113 -17.22 -15.55 -33.10
CA GLU A 113 -18.57 -16.05 -33.36
C GLU A 113 -18.97 -15.90 -34.83
N GLU A 114 -18.73 -14.73 -35.43
CA GLU A 114 -18.99 -14.48 -36.86
C GLU A 114 -18.14 -15.39 -37.78
N SER A 115 -16.90 -15.69 -37.38
CA SER A 115 -16.04 -16.59 -38.14
C SER A 115 -16.49 -18.05 -38.04
N LEU A 116 -16.97 -18.49 -36.87
CA LEU A 116 -17.49 -19.85 -36.68
C LEU A 116 -18.86 -20.04 -37.34
N ALA A 117 -19.72 -19.02 -37.34
CA ALA A 117 -21.03 -19.06 -37.98
C ALA A 117 -20.96 -19.00 -39.51
N ARG A 118 -19.76 -18.75 -40.08
CA ARG A 118 -19.58 -18.69 -41.53
C ARG A 118 -19.68 -20.10 -42.12
N PRO A 119 -20.61 -20.37 -43.06
CA PRO A 119 -20.70 -21.68 -43.69
C PRO A 119 -19.39 -22.01 -44.40
N PRO A 120 -18.98 -23.29 -44.47
CA PRO A 120 -17.79 -23.69 -45.19
C PRO A 120 -17.89 -23.18 -46.64
N LEU A 121 -16.81 -22.57 -47.12
CA LEU A 121 -16.72 -22.15 -48.51
C LEU A 121 -17.00 -23.37 -49.40
N PRO A 122 -17.74 -23.22 -50.52
CA PRO A 122 -17.90 -24.31 -51.47
C PRO A 122 -16.51 -24.78 -51.88
N VAL A 123 -16.19 -26.01 -51.52
CA VAL A 123 -14.97 -26.68 -51.97
C VAL A 123 -15.06 -26.70 -53.50
N PRO A 124 -14.07 -26.17 -54.22
CA PRO A 124 -14.04 -26.35 -55.67
C PRO A 124 -14.13 -27.85 -55.97
N GLU A 125 -15.10 -28.26 -56.79
CA GLU A 125 -15.35 -29.66 -57.20
C GLU A 125 -14.13 -30.36 -57.85
N SER A 126 -12.98 -29.70 -57.97
CA SER A 126 -11.76 -30.26 -58.55
C SER A 126 -10.90 -31.08 -57.58
N ILE A 127 -11.38 -31.41 -56.38
CA ILE A 127 -10.71 -32.35 -55.46
C ILE A 127 -11.70 -33.41 -54.96
N LEU A 128 -12.49 -33.96 -55.88
CA LEU A 128 -13.22 -35.20 -55.68
C LEU A 128 -12.63 -36.28 -56.59
N GLU A 129 -11.35 -36.60 -56.41
CA GLU A 129 -10.83 -37.90 -56.84
C GLU A 129 -9.96 -38.49 -55.73
N GLU A 130 -10.39 -39.68 -55.29
CA GLU A 130 -9.81 -40.58 -54.29
C GLU A 130 -9.78 -40.14 -52.82
N VAL A 131 -10.90 -40.40 -52.13
CA VAL A 131 -10.83 -40.96 -50.77
C VAL A 131 -11.17 -42.45 -50.89
N VAL A 132 -10.11 -43.26 -50.91
CA VAL A 132 -10.20 -44.70 -50.66
C VAL A 132 -10.75 -44.89 -49.25
N VAL A 133 -11.89 -45.57 -49.16
CA VAL A 133 -12.51 -45.99 -47.91
C VAL A 133 -11.56 -46.95 -47.20
N GLY A 134 -10.87 -46.48 -46.17
CA GLY A 134 -10.25 -47.30 -45.15
C GLY A 134 -11.17 -47.38 -43.94
N GLU A 135 -11.81 -48.53 -43.77
CA GLU A 135 -12.50 -48.90 -42.53
C GLU A 135 -11.49 -48.92 -41.37
N GLU A 136 -11.69 -48.12 -40.32
CA GLU A 136 -11.27 -48.51 -38.97
C GLU A 136 -12.34 -48.10 -37.95
N GLN A 137 -12.92 -49.14 -37.34
CA GLN A 137 -13.79 -49.07 -36.18
C GLN A 137 -13.00 -48.55 -34.98
N GLY A 138 -13.48 -47.46 -34.38
CA GLY A 138 -12.95 -46.90 -33.14
C GLY A 138 -14.09 -46.56 -32.19
N GLN A 139 -14.50 -47.55 -31.39
CA GLN A 139 -15.46 -47.42 -30.31
C GLN A 139 -14.88 -46.53 -29.20
N PHE A 140 -15.48 -45.36 -28.96
CA PHE A 140 -15.26 -44.60 -27.72
C PHE A 140 -16.61 -44.13 -27.16
N SER A 141 -16.75 -44.39 -25.87
CA SER A 141 -17.93 -44.31 -25.02
C SER A 141 -18.45 -42.88 -24.83
N GLU A 142 -19.77 -42.73 -24.82
CA GLU A 142 -20.48 -41.57 -24.26
C GLU A 142 -20.00 -41.33 -22.82
N VAL A 143 -19.57 -40.10 -22.55
CA VAL A 143 -19.50 -39.55 -21.20
C VAL A 143 -20.61 -38.51 -21.15
N GLU A 144 -21.65 -38.79 -20.37
CA GLU A 144 -22.70 -37.84 -20.01
C GLU A 144 -22.05 -36.69 -19.22
N GLU A 145 -22.08 -35.48 -19.78
CA GLU A 145 -21.80 -34.25 -19.03
C GLU A 145 -23.12 -33.76 -18.42
N ASP A 146 -23.20 -33.82 -17.09
CA ASP A 146 -24.26 -33.23 -16.27
C ASP A 146 -24.30 -31.71 -16.48
N GLU A 147 -25.36 -31.21 -17.11
CA GLU A 147 -25.71 -29.79 -17.12
C GLU A 147 -26.23 -29.39 -15.74
N VAL A 148 -25.42 -28.65 -14.98
CA VAL A 148 -25.92 -27.82 -13.86
C VAL A 148 -25.92 -26.37 -14.31
N GLU A 149 -26.99 -25.97 -14.98
CA GLU A 149 -27.34 -24.56 -15.14
C GLU A 149 -27.62 -23.97 -13.75
N LYS A 150 -26.73 -23.09 -13.29
CA LYS A 150 -27.02 -22.21 -12.18
C LYS A 150 -27.09 -20.79 -12.72
N GLU A 151 -28.31 -20.35 -13.02
CA GLU A 151 -28.63 -18.95 -13.24
C GLU A 151 -28.19 -18.16 -11.99
N VAL A 152 -27.17 -17.32 -12.14
CA VAL A 152 -26.80 -16.31 -11.16
C VAL A 152 -27.20 -14.97 -11.75
N ASP A 153 -28.35 -14.50 -11.29
CA ASP A 153 -28.86 -13.16 -11.52
C ASP A 153 -27.93 -12.14 -10.84
N PRO A 154 -27.29 -11.20 -11.57
CA PRO A 154 -26.55 -10.12 -10.94
C PRO A 154 -27.49 -8.94 -10.74
N GLU A 155 -28.14 -8.87 -9.57
CA GLU A 155 -28.67 -7.58 -9.11
C GLU A 155 -27.49 -6.60 -8.90
N PRO A 156 -27.55 -5.37 -9.44
CA PRO A 156 -26.54 -4.37 -9.16
C PRO A 156 -26.84 -3.74 -7.81
N ASP A 157 -26.21 -4.24 -6.75
CA ASP A 157 -26.14 -3.50 -5.48
C ASP A 157 -25.28 -2.24 -5.70
N THR A 158 -25.97 -1.15 -6.02
CA THR A 158 -25.46 0.20 -5.88
C THR A 158 -25.56 0.59 -4.41
N GLU A 159 -24.58 0.17 -3.62
CA GLU A 159 -24.23 0.87 -2.40
C GLU A 159 -22.78 1.35 -2.59
N ASP A 160 -22.67 2.65 -2.88
CA ASP A 160 -21.44 3.41 -2.75
C ASP A 160 -21.02 3.37 -1.27
N GLU A 161 -20.48 2.24 -0.81
CA GLU A 161 -19.65 2.23 0.39
C GLU A 161 -18.35 2.92 -0.01
N ASP A 162 -18.27 4.22 0.28
CA ASP A 162 -17.02 4.91 0.53
C ASP A 162 -16.17 3.96 1.38
N ALA A 163 -15.20 3.29 0.76
CA ALA A 163 -14.23 2.47 1.47
C ALA A 163 -13.38 3.44 2.29
N GLU A 164 -13.90 3.80 3.45
CA GLU A 164 -13.29 4.64 4.45
C GLU A 164 -11.98 3.93 4.82
N LEU A 165 -10.85 4.53 4.41
CA LEU A 165 -9.53 4.05 4.78
C LEU A 165 -9.50 3.85 6.30
N ASP A 166 -8.86 2.79 6.77
CA ASP A 166 -8.64 2.61 8.21
C ASP A 166 -8.04 3.92 8.74
N PRO A 167 -8.72 4.60 9.69
CA PRO A 167 -8.20 5.85 10.23
C PRO A 167 -6.84 5.57 10.85
N PRO A 168 -5.92 6.56 10.88
CA PRO A 168 -4.64 6.43 11.55
C PRO A 168 -4.87 5.87 12.97
N ALA A 169 -4.42 4.63 13.18
CA ALA A 169 -4.83 3.83 14.34
C ALA A 169 -4.14 4.25 15.64
N GLY A 170 -3.16 5.16 15.57
CA GLY A 170 -2.33 5.56 16.70
C GLY A 170 -2.78 6.87 17.34
N ILE A 171 -3.04 6.82 18.65
CA ILE A 171 -2.94 8.03 19.49
C ILE A 171 -1.47 8.46 19.42
N GLY A 172 -1.20 9.72 19.06
CA GLY A 172 0.16 10.25 18.94
C GLY A 172 1.01 10.03 20.21
N LEU A 173 2.34 9.97 20.04
CA LEU A 173 3.27 9.82 21.16
C LEU A 173 3.22 11.04 22.09
N ARG A 174 3.23 10.81 23.40
CA ARG A 174 3.37 11.89 24.40
C ARG A 174 4.77 11.92 24.97
N PHE A 175 5.25 13.11 25.32
CA PHE A 175 6.58 13.29 25.90
C PHE A 175 6.78 12.48 27.19
N ASP A 176 5.73 12.38 28.02
CA ASP A 176 5.75 11.64 29.29
C ASP A 176 6.12 10.16 29.09
N GLU A 177 5.90 9.59 27.91
CA GLU A 177 6.24 8.19 27.58
C GLU A 177 7.74 7.97 27.36
N ILE A 178 8.50 9.05 27.17
CA ILE A 178 9.96 9.01 26.93
C ILE A 178 10.74 9.82 27.98
N GLU A 179 10.05 10.48 28.91
CA GLU A 179 10.65 11.37 29.90
C GLU A 179 11.60 10.63 30.84
N GLU A 180 11.19 9.45 31.34
CA GLU A 180 12.03 8.62 32.22
C GLU A 180 13.37 8.25 31.55
N MET A 181 13.32 7.89 30.27
CA MET A 181 14.51 7.54 29.49
C MET A 181 15.42 8.74 29.24
N ILE A 182 14.85 9.93 29.05
CA ILE A 182 15.61 11.17 28.91
C ILE A 182 16.28 11.54 30.24
N ASP A 183 15.56 11.41 31.35
CA ASP A 183 16.07 11.72 32.68
C ASP A 183 17.24 10.80 33.06
N GLU A 184 17.16 9.51 32.74
CA GLU A 184 18.29 8.58 32.89
C GLU A 184 19.53 9.05 32.12
N VAL A 185 19.35 9.42 30.85
CA VAL A 185 20.46 9.89 30.00
C VAL A 185 21.10 11.16 30.55
N LEU A 186 20.28 12.12 30.99
CA LEU A 186 20.77 13.40 31.52
C LEU A 186 21.49 13.22 32.86
N SER A 187 21.05 12.28 33.70
CA SER A 187 21.70 12.00 35.00
C SER A 187 23.12 11.46 34.88
N ILE A 188 23.45 10.82 33.75
CA ILE A 188 24.77 10.22 33.50
C ILE A 188 25.78 11.27 33.04
N ASP A 189 25.35 12.34 32.37
CA ASP A 189 26.25 13.43 31.90
C ASP A 189 26.61 14.41 33.04
N ASP A 190 25.86 14.43 34.15
CA ASP A 190 26.15 15.23 35.35
C ASP A 190 27.12 14.55 36.34
N SER A 191 27.59 13.32 36.04
CA SER A 191 28.54 12.53 36.86
C SER A 191 29.95 12.51 36.29
#